data_AF-A0A2J8XKW1-F1
#
_entry.id   AF-A0A2J8XKW1-F1
#
_cell.length_a   1.000
_cell.length_b   1.000
_cell.length_c   1.000
_cell.angle_alpha   90.00
_cell.angle_beta   90.00
_cell.angle_gamma   90.00
#
_symmetry.space_group_name_H-M   'P 1'
#
loop_
_entity.id
_entity.type
_entity.pdbx_description
1 polymer ?
#
loop_
_entity_poly.entity_id
_entity_poly.type
_entity_poly.pdbx_seq_one_letter_code
_entity_poly.pdbx_strand_id
1 'polypeptide(L)'
;MAEFLDDQETRLCDNCKKEIPVFNFTIHEIHCQRNIGMCPICKEPFPKSDMETHMAAEHCQVTCKCNKKLEKRLLKKHEETECPLRLAVCQHCDLELSILKLKEHEDYCGARTELCGNCGRNVLVKDLKTHPELKNKRGRKGIEANSPPKRVVKTVQTWTSCWP
;
A
#
# COMPACT_ATOMS: atom_id res chain seq x y z
N MET A 1 6.56 16.83 -57.88
CA MET A 1 6.29 16.12 -56.62
C MET A 1 7.14 16.81 -55.58
N ALA A 2 6.51 17.51 -54.63
CA ALA A 2 7.22 18.33 -53.66
C ALA A 2 7.58 17.47 -52.45
N GLU A 3 8.86 17.18 -52.28
CA GLU A 3 9.40 16.62 -51.05
C GLU A 3 10.08 17.77 -50.29
N PHE A 4 9.28 18.49 -49.49
CA PHE A 4 9.82 19.35 -48.44
C PHE A 4 10.20 18.45 -47.28
N LEU A 5 11.42 17.94 -47.30
CA LEU A 5 12.05 17.38 -46.11
C LEU A 5 12.48 18.57 -45.25
N ASP A 6 11.57 19.08 -44.42
CA ASP A 6 11.91 19.90 -43.27
C ASP A 6 12.61 19.02 -42.23
N ASP A 7 13.82 18.56 -42.54
CA ASP A 7 14.76 18.01 -41.56
C ASP A 7 15.29 19.20 -40.76
N GLN A 8 14.46 19.68 -39.83
CA GLN A 8 14.85 20.72 -38.91
C GLN A 8 15.90 20.12 -37.99
N GLU A 9 17.19 20.34 -38.30
CA GLU A 9 18.33 19.89 -37.50
C GLU A 9 18.06 20.23 -36.02
N THR A 10 18.03 19.21 -35.15
CA THR A 10 17.80 19.37 -33.71
C THR A 10 19.07 19.07 -32.92
N ARG A 11 19.21 19.69 -31.75
CA ARG A 11 20.28 19.45 -30.78
C ARG A 11 19.69 19.21 -29.40
N LEU A 12 20.28 18.27 -28.66
CA LEU A 12 19.88 17.96 -27.28
C LEU A 12 20.39 19.04 -26.32
N CYS A 13 19.52 19.58 -25.48
CA CYS A 13 19.92 20.49 -24.40
C CYS A 13 20.47 19.70 -23.19
N ASP A 14 21.67 20.02 -22.73
CA ASP A 14 22.29 19.34 -21.58
C ASP A 14 21.54 19.55 -20.24
N ASN A 15 20.78 20.65 -20.13
CA ASN A 15 20.08 21.02 -18.91
C ASN A 15 18.71 20.34 -18.79
N CYS A 16 17.83 20.48 -19.80
CA CYS A 16 16.49 19.88 -19.77
C CYS A 16 16.38 18.55 -20.53
N LYS A 17 17.45 18.09 -21.19
CA LYS A 17 17.50 16.85 -21.96
C LYS A 17 16.42 16.75 -23.05
N LYS A 18 15.97 17.89 -23.59
CA LYS A 18 15.02 17.97 -24.72
C LYS A 18 15.75 18.24 -26.02
N GLU A 19 15.21 17.72 -27.11
CA GLU A 19 15.67 18.01 -28.47
C GLU A 19 15.09 19.34 -28.93
N ILE A 20 15.97 20.26 -29.32
CA ILE A 20 15.63 21.64 -29.67
C ILE A 20 16.14 21.93 -31.08
N PRO A 21 15.33 22.51 -31.99
CA PRO A 21 15.80 22.92 -33.30
C PRO A 21 17.02 23.85 -33.19
N VAL A 22 18.05 23.62 -34.01
CA VAL A 22 19.35 24.32 -33.95
C VAL A 22 19.19 25.83 -34.01
N PHE A 23 18.31 26.32 -34.87
CA PHE A 23 17.98 27.75 -35.00
C PHE A 23 17.49 28.38 -33.68
N ASN A 24 16.76 27.62 -32.84
CA ASN A 24 16.24 28.07 -31.56
C ASN A 24 17.14 27.72 -30.36
N PHE A 25 18.21 26.95 -30.57
CA PHE A 25 19.00 26.34 -29.50
C PHE A 25 19.62 27.39 -28.57
N THR A 26 20.22 28.45 -29.11
CA THR A 26 20.85 29.52 -28.32
C THR A 26 19.85 30.23 -27.40
N ILE A 27 18.65 30.52 -27.90
CA ILE A 27 17.60 31.18 -27.10
C ILE A 27 17.06 30.23 -26.04
N HIS A 28 16.83 28.97 -26.42
CA HIS A 28 16.43 27.93 -25.49
C HIS A 28 17.45 27.73 -24.38
N GLU A 29 18.74 27.65 -24.68
CA GLU A 29 19.82 27.41 -23.71
C GLU A 29 19.82 28.49 -22.63
N ILE A 30 19.77 29.76 -23.01
CA ILE A 30 19.72 30.89 -22.08
C ILE A 30 18.45 30.82 -21.22
N HIS A 31 17.29 30.54 -21.81
CA HIS A 31 16.03 30.45 -21.08
C HIS A 31 16.02 29.24 -20.13
N CYS A 32 16.48 28.09 -20.61
CA CYS A 32 16.52 26.83 -19.89
C CYS A 32 17.43 26.94 -18.68
N GLN A 33 18.65 27.47 -18.83
CA GLN A 33 19.59 27.62 -17.73
C GLN A 33 19.08 28.56 -16.63
N ARG A 34 18.34 29.61 -17.02
CA ARG A 34 17.76 30.58 -16.09
C ARG A 34 16.54 30.04 -15.37
N ASN A 35 15.65 29.33 -16.05
CA ASN A 35 14.32 29.00 -15.54
C ASN A 35 14.11 27.54 -15.17
N ILE A 36 14.90 26.62 -15.73
CA ILE A 36 14.82 25.19 -15.44
C ILE A 36 15.92 24.81 -14.45
N GLY A 37 15.54 24.07 -13.42
CA GLY A 37 16.45 23.44 -12.46
C GLY A 37 16.27 21.92 -12.49
N MET A 38 17.32 21.18 -12.15
CA MET A 38 17.20 19.74 -11.96
C MET A 38 16.85 19.42 -10.51
N CYS A 39 15.85 18.56 -10.32
CA CYS A 39 15.50 18.06 -9.01
C CYS A 39 16.68 17.27 -8.41
N PRO A 40 17.11 17.53 -7.16
CA PRO A 40 18.24 16.83 -6.56
C PRO A 40 17.96 15.33 -6.31
N ILE A 41 16.68 14.93 -6.22
CA ILE A 41 16.24 13.60 -5.82
C ILE A 41 15.90 12.71 -7.02
N CYS A 42 14.99 13.13 -7.89
CA CYS A 42 14.61 12.35 -9.09
C CYS A 42 15.47 12.68 -10.32
N LYS A 43 16.28 13.75 -10.29
CA LYS A 43 17.12 14.21 -11.41
C LYS A 43 16.34 14.57 -12.68
N GLU A 44 15.07 14.91 -12.53
CA GLU A 44 14.23 15.40 -13.62
C GLU A 44 14.26 16.94 -13.69
N PRO A 45 14.13 17.52 -14.90
CA PRO A 45 14.12 18.95 -15.10
C PRO A 45 12.74 19.54 -14.79
N PHE A 46 12.71 20.53 -13.88
CA PHE A 46 11.50 21.28 -13.53
C PHE A 46 11.75 22.79 -13.61
N PRO A 47 10.74 23.60 -13.93
CA PRO A 47 10.83 25.04 -13.71
C PRO A 47 11.18 25.35 -12.27
N LYS A 48 12.08 26.30 -12.03
CA LYS A 48 12.49 26.71 -10.69
C LYS A 48 11.31 27.24 -9.87
N SER A 49 10.32 27.85 -10.52
CA SER A 49 9.04 28.25 -9.93
C SER A 49 8.27 27.07 -9.32
N ASP A 50 8.32 25.91 -9.98
CA ASP A 50 7.57 24.72 -9.61
C ASP A 50 8.42 23.69 -8.85
N MET A 51 9.70 23.99 -8.61
CA MET A 51 10.60 23.08 -7.88
C MET A 51 10.11 22.88 -6.45
N GLU A 52 9.67 23.94 -5.78
CA GLU A 52 9.13 23.85 -4.42
C GLU A 52 7.84 23.03 -4.37
N THR A 53 6.94 23.24 -5.31
CA THR A 53 5.67 22.49 -5.39
C THR A 53 5.93 21.01 -5.70
N HIS A 54 6.85 20.70 -6.61
CA HIS A 54 7.31 19.33 -6.88
C HIS A 54 7.94 18.67 -5.63
N MET A 55 8.82 19.39 -4.92
CA MET A 55 9.39 18.89 -3.66
C MET A 55 8.29 18.57 -2.64
N ALA A 56 7.32 19.46 -2.46
CA ALA A 56 6.22 19.27 -1.52
C ALA A 56 5.23 18.16 -1.96
N ALA A 57 5.02 17.99 -3.25
CA ALA A 57 4.08 17.00 -3.78
C ALA A 57 4.66 15.58 -3.78
N GLU A 58 5.89 15.40 -4.24
CA GLU A 58 6.48 14.10 -4.54
C GLU A 58 7.52 13.66 -3.50
N HIS A 59 8.33 14.61 -3.02
CA HIS A 59 9.51 14.36 -2.18
C HIS A 59 9.32 14.77 -0.72
N CYS A 60 8.13 15.23 -0.34
CA CYS A 60 7.83 15.61 1.03
C CYS A 60 7.98 14.40 1.94
N GLN A 61 8.69 14.59 3.06
CA GLN A 61 8.88 13.54 4.05
C GLN A 61 7.62 13.41 4.90
N VAL A 62 6.99 12.26 4.80
CA VAL A 62 5.76 11.91 5.53
C VAL A 62 6.04 10.75 6.49
N THR A 63 5.33 10.74 7.61
CA THR A 63 5.45 9.66 8.60
C THR A 63 4.31 8.67 8.40
N CYS A 64 4.66 7.41 8.12
CA CYS A 64 3.68 6.33 8.05
C CYS A 64 3.13 6.00 9.45
N LYS A 65 1.93 5.40 9.50
CA LYS A 65 1.32 4.88 10.75
C LYS A 65 2.24 3.94 11.53
N CYS A 66 3.19 3.29 10.87
CA CYS A 66 4.21 2.43 11.48
C CYS A 66 5.41 3.20 12.08
N ASN A 67 5.35 4.54 12.14
CA ASN A 67 6.40 5.46 12.58
C ASN A 67 7.67 5.50 11.69
N LYS A 68 7.64 4.92 10.48
CA LYS A 68 8.70 5.12 9.48
C LYS A 68 8.51 6.43 8.73
N LYS A 69 9.59 7.20 8.57
CA LYS A 69 9.61 8.40 7.74
C LYS A 69 10.01 8.03 6.32
N LEU A 70 9.19 8.40 5.34
CA LEU A 70 9.35 8.04 3.94
C LEU A 70 9.00 9.23 3.05
N GLU A 71 9.47 9.23 1.80
CA GLU A 71 9.00 10.19 0.81
C GLU A 71 7.53 9.91 0.45
N LYS A 72 6.75 10.95 0.19
CA LYS A 72 5.33 10.85 -0.14
C LYS A 72 5.06 9.92 -1.33
N ARG A 73 5.89 9.97 -2.38
CA ARG A 73 5.82 9.03 -3.51
C ARG A 73 5.98 7.56 -3.12
N LEU A 74 6.77 7.26 -2.09
CA LEU A 74 7.04 5.90 -1.62
C LEU A 74 6.03 5.43 -0.57
N LEU A 75 5.35 6.36 0.11
CA LEU A 75 4.41 6.05 1.18
C LEU A 75 3.32 5.08 0.70
N LYS A 76 2.73 5.33 -0.47
CA LYS A 76 1.66 4.48 -1.02
C LYS A 76 2.13 3.03 -1.20
N LYS A 77 3.26 2.84 -1.88
CA LYS A 77 3.87 1.51 -2.06
C LYS A 77 4.18 0.84 -0.71
N HIS A 78 4.71 1.61 0.24
CA HIS A 78 4.99 1.12 1.57
C HIS A 78 3.73 0.62 2.27
N GLU A 79 2.64 1.40 2.29
CA GLU A 79 1.38 1.01 2.92
C GLU A 79 0.78 -0.27 2.30
N GLU A 80 0.92 -0.45 0.99
CA GLU A 80 0.38 -1.61 0.27
C GLU A 80 1.22 -2.88 0.44
N THR A 81 2.55 -2.77 0.51
CA THR A 81 3.43 -3.94 0.38
C THR A 81 4.38 -4.17 1.55
N GLU A 82 4.89 -3.12 2.18
CA GLU A 82 6.02 -3.20 3.12
C GLU A 82 5.63 -2.84 4.57
N CYS A 83 4.47 -2.21 4.77
CA CYS A 83 4.06 -1.70 6.05
C CYS A 83 3.75 -2.85 7.01
N PRO A 84 4.45 -2.95 8.16
CA PRO A 84 4.19 -4.00 9.16
C PRO A 84 2.79 -3.87 9.80
N LEU A 85 2.21 -2.67 9.72
CA LEU A 85 0.85 -2.39 10.19
C LEU A 85 -0.23 -2.59 9.13
N ARG A 86 0.13 -3.05 7.91
CA ARG A 86 -0.85 -3.44 6.90
C ARG A 86 -1.78 -4.50 7.50
N LEU A 87 -3.08 -4.34 7.23
CA LEU A 87 -4.10 -5.27 7.71
C LEU A 87 -4.12 -6.52 6.84
N ALA A 88 -4.29 -7.66 7.49
CA ALA A 88 -4.43 -8.97 6.87
C ALA A 88 -5.45 -9.78 7.68
N VAL A 89 -6.18 -10.65 6.99
CA VAL A 89 -7.20 -11.51 7.57
C VAL A 89 -6.57 -12.80 8.05
N CYS A 90 -6.96 -13.27 9.23
CA CYS A 90 -6.54 -14.58 9.72
C CYS A 90 -7.09 -15.72 8.83
N GLN A 91 -6.31 -16.77 8.60
CA GLN A 91 -6.75 -17.90 7.77
C GLN A 91 -7.70 -18.88 8.49
N HIS A 92 -7.79 -18.71 9.81
CA HIS A 92 -8.56 -19.54 10.74
C HIS A 92 -9.81 -18.84 11.26
N CYS A 93 -9.87 -17.50 11.18
CA CYS A 93 -11.07 -16.72 11.45
C CYS A 93 -11.09 -15.44 10.60
N ASP A 94 -12.26 -14.87 10.34
CA ASP A 94 -12.40 -13.67 9.51
C ASP A 94 -11.98 -12.37 10.23
N LEU A 95 -11.05 -12.44 11.19
CA LEU A 95 -10.57 -11.28 11.94
C LEU A 95 -9.43 -10.57 11.20
N GLU A 96 -9.59 -9.25 11.03
CA GLU A 96 -8.59 -8.36 10.43
C GLU A 96 -7.62 -7.81 11.49
N LEU A 97 -6.33 -8.04 11.30
CA LEU A 97 -5.26 -7.62 12.20
C LEU A 97 -4.07 -7.08 11.42
N SER A 98 -3.21 -6.28 12.06
CA SER A 98 -1.94 -5.90 11.46
C SER A 98 -1.02 -7.12 11.30
N ILE A 99 -0.23 -7.18 10.24
CA ILE A 99 0.73 -8.29 9.99
C ILE A 99 1.58 -8.60 11.22
N LEU A 100 2.05 -7.57 11.94
CA LEU A 100 2.81 -7.75 13.18
C LEU A 100 2.09 -8.60 14.24
N LYS A 101 0.77 -8.43 14.38
CA LYS A 101 -0.05 -9.13 15.38
C LYS A 101 -0.73 -10.37 14.81
N LEU A 102 -0.82 -10.47 13.48
CA LEU A 102 -1.49 -11.55 12.79
C LEU A 102 -0.84 -12.88 13.13
N LYS A 103 0.49 -12.96 13.12
CA LYS A 103 1.22 -14.20 13.37
C LYS A 103 0.89 -14.79 14.75
N GLU A 104 1.01 -13.98 15.80
CA GLU A 104 0.66 -14.39 17.17
C GLU A 104 -0.80 -14.84 17.28
N HIS A 105 -1.69 -14.15 16.56
CA HIS A 105 -3.09 -14.51 16.50
C HIS A 105 -3.34 -15.81 15.72
N GLU A 106 -2.66 -16.05 14.59
CA GLU A 106 -2.79 -17.27 13.79
C GLU A 106 -2.32 -18.50 14.57
N ASP A 107 -1.21 -18.38 15.31
CA ASP A 107 -0.72 -19.44 16.19
C ASP A 107 -1.75 -19.79 17.28
N TYR A 108 -2.32 -18.77 17.93
CA TYR A 108 -3.37 -18.96 18.94
C TYR A 108 -4.67 -19.50 18.32
N CYS A 109 -5.14 -18.88 17.23
CA CYS A 109 -6.39 -19.21 16.58
C CYS A 109 -6.35 -20.61 15.95
N GLY A 110 -5.21 -21.01 15.39
CA GLY A 110 -5.00 -22.36 14.84
C GLY A 110 -4.88 -23.43 15.91
N ALA A 111 -4.36 -23.10 17.10
CA ALA A 111 -4.28 -24.01 18.25
C ALA A 111 -5.61 -24.17 19.00
N ARG A 112 -6.61 -23.33 18.73
CA ARG A 112 -7.95 -23.52 19.29
C ARG A 112 -8.57 -24.81 18.79
N THR A 113 -9.28 -25.48 19.69
CA THR A 113 -10.04 -26.69 19.36
C THR A 113 -11.52 -26.33 19.24
N GLU A 114 -12.13 -26.69 18.12
CA GLU A 114 -13.55 -26.47 17.85
C GLU A 114 -14.25 -27.78 17.47
N LEU A 115 -15.56 -27.82 17.67
CA LEU A 115 -16.36 -28.99 17.32
C LEU A 115 -16.58 -29.02 15.80
N CYS A 116 -16.17 -30.11 15.17
CA CYS A 116 -16.51 -30.37 13.78
C CYS A 116 -18.03 -30.50 13.64
N GLY A 117 -18.65 -29.66 12.80
CA GLY A 117 -20.10 -29.71 12.55
C GLY A 117 -20.60 -31.03 11.97
N ASN A 118 -19.71 -31.82 11.36
CA ASN A 118 -20.07 -33.02 10.59
C ASN A 118 -19.89 -34.30 11.41
N CYS A 119 -18.88 -34.37 12.28
CA CYS A 119 -18.57 -35.56 13.08
C CYS A 119 -18.71 -35.35 14.60
N GLY A 120 -18.91 -34.10 15.06
CA GLY A 120 -19.08 -33.76 16.47
C GLY A 120 -17.82 -33.92 17.33
N ARG A 121 -16.65 -34.18 16.72
CA ARG A 121 -15.37 -34.30 17.43
C ARG A 121 -14.72 -32.94 17.58
N ASN A 122 -13.99 -32.78 18.67
CA ASN A 122 -13.08 -31.67 18.89
C ASN A 122 -11.87 -31.80 17.95
N VAL A 123 -11.69 -30.82 17.07
CA VAL A 123 -10.62 -30.77 16.06
C VAL A 123 -9.97 -29.39 16.13
N LEU A 124 -8.66 -29.30 15.95
CA LEU A 124 -7.96 -28.02 15.89
C LEU A 124 -8.45 -27.22 14.67
N VAL A 125 -8.65 -25.91 14.82
CA VAL A 125 -9.18 -25.05 13.74
C VAL A 125 -8.30 -25.12 12.49
N LYS A 126 -6.98 -25.26 12.65
CA LYS A 126 -6.04 -25.46 11.53
C LYS A 126 -6.25 -26.78 10.78
N ASP A 127 -6.67 -27.83 11.49
CA ASP A 127 -6.85 -29.18 10.97
C ASP A 127 -8.30 -29.44 10.52
N LEU A 128 -9.22 -28.49 10.74
CA LEU A 128 -10.62 -28.60 10.33
C LEU A 128 -10.77 -28.73 8.81
N LYS A 129 -9.89 -28.08 8.03
CA LYS A 129 -9.89 -28.13 6.57
C LYS A 129 -9.43 -29.49 6.00
N THR A 130 -8.62 -30.23 6.76
CA THR A 130 -8.05 -31.53 6.34
C THR A 130 -8.68 -32.70 7.08
N HIS A 131 -9.60 -32.44 8.02
CA HIS A 131 -10.25 -33.46 8.83
C HIS A 131 -11.15 -34.35 7.96
N PRO A 132 -10.93 -35.68 7.94
CA PRO A 132 -11.79 -36.58 7.19
C PRO A 132 -13.21 -36.55 7.76
N GLU A 133 -14.19 -36.28 6.91
CA GLU A 133 -15.62 -36.31 7.22
C GLU A 133 -16.10 -37.75 7.50
N LEU A 134 -15.66 -38.32 8.61
CA LEU A 134 -16.21 -39.57 9.08
C LEU A 134 -17.58 -39.28 9.70
N LYS A 135 -18.64 -39.55 8.93
CA LYS A 135 -20.04 -39.54 9.39
C LYS A 135 -20.24 -40.57 10.51
N ASN A 136 -19.85 -40.21 11.73
CA ASN A 136 -20.17 -41.01 12.90
C ASN A 136 -21.61 -40.71 13.34
N LYS A 137 -22.53 -41.55 12.88
CA LYS A 137 -23.82 -41.72 13.53
C LYS A 137 -23.55 -42.21 14.97
N ARG A 138 -23.70 -41.35 15.98
CA ARG A 138 -24.23 -41.70 17.33
C ARG A 138 -24.26 -40.48 18.28
N GLY A 139 -25.49 -40.01 18.50
CA GLY A 139 -26.09 -39.41 19.71
C GLY A 139 -25.24 -38.80 20.84
N ARG A 140 -25.50 -37.50 21.06
CA ARG A 140 -25.70 -36.77 22.33
C ARG A 140 -24.70 -36.99 23.49
N LYS A 141 -24.03 -35.90 23.87
CA LYS A 141 -24.35 -35.10 25.09
C LYS A 141 -23.62 -33.75 25.00
N GLY A 142 -24.38 -32.67 25.14
CA GLY A 142 -23.84 -31.31 25.18
C GLY A 142 -22.96 -31.13 26.40
N ILE A 143 -21.83 -30.46 26.19
CA ILE A 143 -21.03 -29.86 27.25
C ILE A 143 -20.84 -28.41 26.83
N GLU A 144 -21.26 -27.51 27.70
CA GLU A 144 -21.32 -26.06 27.51
C GLU A 144 -20.05 -25.49 26.87
N ALA A 145 -20.21 -24.91 25.67
CA ALA A 145 -19.24 -24.01 25.10
C ALA A 145 -19.25 -22.73 25.93
N ASN A 146 -18.27 -22.57 26.80
CA ASN A 146 -18.00 -21.30 27.46
C ASN A 146 -17.68 -20.27 26.36
N SER A 147 -18.65 -19.41 26.08
CA SER A 147 -18.52 -18.36 25.06
C SER A 147 -17.42 -17.39 25.47
N PRO A 148 -16.49 -17.01 24.57
CA PRO A 148 -15.67 -15.83 24.81
C PRO A 148 -16.60 -14.62 24.93
N PRO A 149 -16.30 -13.63 25.81
CA PRO A 149 -17.17 -12.49 25.99
C PRO A 149 -17.33 -11.75 24.66
N LYS A 150 -18.59 -11.61 24.22
CA LYS A 150 -18.97 -10.72 23.13
C LYS A 150 -18.50 -9.32 23.50
N ARG A 151 -17.37 -8.88 22.93
CA ARG A 151 -16.95 -7.50 23.06
C ARG A 151 -17.96 -6.68 22.27
N VAL A 152 -18.78 -5.93 23.00
CA VAL A 152 -19.73 -4.97 22.44
C VAL A 152 -18.98 -4.11 21.43
N VAL A 153 -19.45 -4.14 20.18
CA VAL A 153 -19.05 -3.19 19.16
C VAL A 153 -19.51 -1.82 19.66
N LYS A 154 -18.58 -1.04 20.24
CA LYS A 154 -18.81 0.40 20.34
C LYS A 154 -18.67 0.92 18.92
N THR A 155 -19.80 1.25 18.33
CA THR A 155 -19.95 2.10 17.16
C THR A 155 -18.99 3.27 17.32
N VAL A 156 -17.88 3.26 16.59
CA VAL A 156 -17.11 4.48 16.38
C VAL A 156 -17.97 5.28 15.43
N GLN A 157 -18.61 6.29 16.01
CA GLN A 157 -19.34 7.31 15.30
C GLN A 157 -18.41 7.88 14.24
N THR A 158 -18.86 7.79 12.99
CA THR A 158 -18.41 8.64 11.90
C THR A 158 -18.58 10.09 12.34
N TRP A 159 -17.47 10.77 12.63
CA TRP A 159 -17.42 12.22 12.57
C TRP A 159 -16.60 12.58 11.35
N THR A 160 -17.24 12.43 10.19
CA THR A 160 -17.06 13.36 9.09
C THR A 160 -17.45 14.74 9.60
N SER A 161 -16.49 15.61 9.82
CA SER A 161 -16.75 17.05 9.90
C SER A 161 -15.52 17.78 9.40
N CYS A 162 -15.63 18.25 8.17
CA CYS A 162 -14.79 19.29 7.60
C CYS A 162 -15.00 20.62 8.36
N TRP A 163 -13.89 21.33 8.60
CA TRP A 163 -13.74 22.80 8.69
C TRP A 163 -14.31 23.56 9.91
N PRO A 164 -13.92 24.85 10.15
CA PRO A 164 -13.12 25.80 9.33
C PRO A 164 -11.62 25.89 9.65
#